data_AF-A0A7J7Y176-F1
#
_entry.id   AF-A0A7J7Y176-F1
#
_cell.length_a   1.000
_cell.length_b   1.000
_cell.length_c   1.000
_cell.angle_alpha   90.00
_cell.angle_beta   90.00
_cell.angle_gamma   90.00
#
_symmetry.space_group_name_H-M   'P 1'
#
loop_
_entity.id
_entity.type
_entity.pdbx_description
1 polymer ?
#
loop_
_entity_poly.entity_id
_entity_poly.type
_entity_poly.pdbx_seq_one_letter_code
_entity_poly.pdbx_strand_id
1 'polypeptide(L)'
;MEGYGPLKAHSFFESITWENLHHQTPPKLTAYLPAMSEDDEDCYGNYDNLLSQFGCMQVSSSSSSHSLSASDTGLPQRAGSNIEQYIHDLDTNSFELDLQFSEDEKRLLLEKQASGNPWHQFVENNLILKMGPVDKRKGLFARRRQLLLTEGPHLYYVDPVNKVLKGEIPWSQELRPEAKNFKTFFVHTPNRTYYLMDPSGNAHKWCKKIQEVWRHRYQSHPDTTVQ
;
A
#
# COMPACT_ATOMS: atom_id res chain seq x y z
N MET A 1 47.64 -29.49 18.19
CA MET A 1 46.26 -29.06 17.91
C MET A 1 46.37 -27.66 17.33
N GLU A 2 46.62 -27.57 16.03
CA GLU A 2 46.77 -26.28 15.34
C GLU A 2 45.38 -25.62 15.32
N GLY A 3 45.25 -24.46 15.94
CA GLY A 3 43.96 -23.75 16.03
C GLY A 3 43.50 -23.20 14.66
N TYR A 4 42.78 -22.09 14.65
CA TYR A 4 42.25 -21.52 13.41
C TYR A 4 43.29 -20.84 12.49
N GLY A 5 44.59 -20.96 12.77
CA GLY A 5 45.67 -20.31 12.01
C GLY A 5 45.66 -20.64 10.51
N PRO A 6 45.61 -21.92 10.10
CA PRO A 6 45.54 -22.30 8.69
C PRO A 6 44.29 -21.77 7.97
N LEU A 7 43.15 -21.69 8.67
CA LEU A 7 41.90 -21.16 8.11
C LEU A 7 41.97 -19.65 7.89
N LYS A 8 42.55 -18.91 8.85
CA LYS A 8 42.75 -17.46 8.77
C LYS A 8 43.72 -17.06 7.65
N ALA A 9 44.63 -17.94 7.27
CA ALA A 9 45.63 -17.73 6.22
C ALA A 9 45.12 -18.06 4.80
N HIS A 10 43.86 -18.48 4.65
CA HIS A 10 43.29 -18.81 3.33
C HIS A 10 43.05 -17.55 2.50
N SER A 11 43.27 -17.61 1.17
CA SER A 11 43.18 -16.46 0.27
C SER A 11 41.84 -15.73 0.30
N PHE A 12 40.75 -16.43 0.61
CA PHE A 12 39.43 -15.84 0.82
C PHE A 12 39.41 -14.75 1.92
N PHE A 13 40.29 -14.84 2.92
CA PHE A 13 40.36 -13.94 4.07
C PHE A 13 41.55 -12.97 4.03
N GLU A 14 42.24 -12.82 2.90
CA GLU A 14 43.43 -11.94 2.79
C GLU A 14 43.13 -10.47 3.15
N SER A 15 41.90 -10.01 2.93
CA SER A 15 41.46 -8.65 3.27
C SER A 15 41.03 -8.47 4.72
N ILE A 16 40.96 -9.55 5.51
CA ILE A 16 40.50 -9.53 6.90
C ILE A 16 41.70 -9.39 7.85
N THR A 17 41.78 -8.27 8.56
CA THR A 17 42.78 -8.07 9.63
C THR A 17 42.26 -8.64 10.96
N TRP A 18 42.62 -9.88 11.28
CA TRP A 18 42.07 -10.63 12.41
C TRP A 18 42.39 -10.04 13.79
N GLU A 19 43.52 -9.35 13.94
CA GLU A 19 44.00 -8.81 15.23
C GLU A 19 43.09 -7.69 15.74
N ASN A 20 42.62 -6.83 14.84
CA ASN A 20 41.83 -5.64 15.15
C ASN A 20 40.37 -5.76 14.71
N LEU A 21 39.93 -6.93 14.25
CA LEU A 21 38.58 -7.15 13.69
C LEU A 21 37.46 -6.69 14.63
N HIS A 22 37.63 -6.88 15.94
CA HIS A 22 36.64 -6.50 16.96
C HIS A 22 36.54 -4.99 17.22
N HIS A 23 37.53 -4.20 16.77
CA HIS A 23 37.51 -2.74 16.82
C HIS A 23 37.03 -2.10 15.51
N GLN A 24 36.88 -2.89 14.45
CA GLN A 24 36.40 -2.39 13.16
C GLN A 24 34.89 -2.18 13.22
N THR A 25 34.42 -1.15 12.52
CA THR A 25 32.99 -0.92 12.34
C THR A 25 32.40 -2.11 11.56
N PRO A 26 31.39 -2.80 12.11
CA PRO A 26 30.80 -3.94 11.43
C PRO A 26 30.19 -3.50 10.10
N PRO A 27 30.26 -4.33 9.05
CA PRO A 27 29.59 -4.03 7.79
C PRO A 27 28.09 -3.88 8.03
N LYS A 28 27.45 -2.96 7.30
CA LYS A 28 26.00 -2.81 7.33
C LYS A 28 25.37 -4.12 6.86
N LEU A 29 24.66 -4.81 7.75
CA LEU A 29 23.87 -5.99 7.39
C LEU A 29 22.67 -5.53 6.56
N THR A 30 22.74 -5.73 5.25
CA THR A 30 21.60 -5.56 4.36
C THR A 30 20.75 -6.82 4.40
N ALA A 31 19.43 -6.65 4.48
CA ALA A 31 18.53 -7.80 4.44
C ALA A 31 18.65 -8.48 3.08
N TYR A 32 18.87 -9.79 3.08
CA TYR A 32 18.81 -10.61 1.87
C TYR A 32 17.38 -10.55 1.31
N LEU A 33 17.22 -10.06 0.08
CA LEU A 33 15.92 -9.88 -0.60
C LEU A 33 15.77 -10.80 -1.83
N PRO A 34 15.79 -12.13 -1.68
CA PRO A 34 15.77 -13.07 -2.80
C PRO A 34 14.45 -13.09 -3.57
N ALA A 35 13.38 -12.50 -3.01
CA ALA A 35 12.06 -12.48 -3.65
C ALA A 35 11.85 -11.28 -4.58
N MET A 36 12.90 -10.54 -4.95
CA MET A 36 12.78 -9.24 -5.63
C MET A 36 13.63 -9.11 -6.91
N SER A 37 14.49 -10.06 -7.27
CA SER A 37 15.23 -10.10 -8.54
C SER A 37 15.10 -11.48 -9.19
N GLU A 38 15.01 -11.52 -10.52
CA GLU A 38 15.08 -12.77 -11.30
C GLU A 38 16.54 -13.20 -11.55
N ASP A 39 17.50 -12.32 -11.24
CA ASP A 39 18.95 -12.59 -11.27
C ASP A 39 19.54 -12.59 -9.84
N ASP A 40 20.38 -13.59 -9.57
CA ASP A 40 20.93 -13.93 -8.25
C ASP A 40 22.00 -12.94 -7.73
N GLU A 41 22.48 -12.01 -8.56
CA GLU A 41 23.63 -11.15 -8.23
C GLU A 41 23.26 -9.86 -7.45
N ASP A 42 21.99 -9.45 -7.42
CA ASP A 42 21.52 -8.21 -6.77
C ASP A 42 20.84 -8.45 -5.39
N CYS A 43 21.20 -9.53 -4.71
CA CYS A 43 20.52 -9.97 -3.49
C CYS A 43 20.74 -9.09 -2.24
N TYR A 44 21.63 -8.10 -2.31
CA TYR A 44 21.97 -7.21 -1.20
C TYR A 44 21.51 -5.78 -1.51
N GLY A 45 20.30 -5.42 -1.05
CA GLY A 45 19.72 -4.11 -1.31
C GLY A 45 20.55 -2.97 -0.71
N ASN A 46 21.22 -2.19 -1.56
CA ASN A 46 21.82 -0.91 -1.17
C ASN A 46 20.75 0.20 -1.24
N TYR A 47 20.19 0.57 -0.09
CA TYR A 47 19.18 1.65 0.00
C TYR A 47 19.70 3.00 -0.53
N ASP A 48 21.01 3.25 -0.46
CA ASP A 48 21.60 4.54 -0.82
C ASP A 48 21.63 4.79 -2.34
N ASN A 49 21.69 3.73 -3.17
CA ASN A 49 21.81 3.88 -4.63
C ASN A 49 20.45 4.08 -5.34
N LEU A 50 19.35 3.65 -4.72
CA LEU A 50 18.01 3.85 -5.27
C LEU A 50 17.60 5.33 -5.22
N LEU A 51 18.05 6.09 -4.21
CA LEU A 51 17.70 7.51 -4.09
C LEU A 51 18.39 8.38 -5.17
N SER A 52 19.60 7.99 -5.59
CA SER A 52 20.38 8.70 -6.63
C SER A 52 19.88 8.45 -8.05
N GLN A 53 19.23 7.33 -8.33
CA GLN A 53 18.80 6.97 -9.69
C GLN A 53 17.51 7.70 -10.15
N PHE A 54 16.73 8.26 -9.23
CA PHE A 54 15.51 9.00 -9.57
C PHE A 54 15.74 10.49 -9.90
N GLY A 55 16.99 10.97 -9.88
CA GLY A 55 17.30 12.37 -10.21
C GLY A 55 17.27 12.72 -11.71
N CYS A 56 17.19 11.74 -12.62
CA CYS A 56 17.41 11.95 -14.05
C CYS A 56 16.28 11.49 -14.99
N MET A 57 15.12 11.07 -14.48
CA MET A 57 13.97 10.76 -15.34
C MET A 57 13.26 12.05 -15.80
N GLN A 58 13.69 12.59 -16.94
CA GLN A 58 12.89 13.57 -17.68
C GLN A 58 11.76 12.87 -18.43
N VAL A 59 10.56 13.44 -18.32
CA VAL A 59 9.35 12.98 -19.02
C VAL A 59 9.47 13.38 -20.49
N SER A 60 9.62 12.40 -21.39
CA SER A 60 9.51 12.64 -22.83
C SER A 60 8.06 12.99 -23.19
N SER A 61 7.83 14.18 -23.74
CA SER A 61 6.54 14.59 -24.28
C SER A 61 6.27 13.85 -25.60
N SER A 62 5.31 12.93 -25.59
CA SER A 62 4.83 12.27 -26.81
C SER A 62 3.68 13.07 -27.41
N SER A 63 3.96 13.78 -28.50
CA SER A 63 2.94 14.37 -29.39
C SER A 63 2.46 13.30 -30.35
N SER A 64 1.19 12.88 -30.27
CA SER A 64 0.56 12.09 -31.33
C SER A 64 -0.82 12.64 -31.65
N SER A 65 -0.90 13.32 -32.78
CA SER A 65 -2.09 13.86 -33.41
C SER A 65 -2.69 12.84 -34.38
N HIS A 66 -3.88 12.30 -34.08
CA HIS A 66 -4.74 11.68 -35.10
C HIS A 66 -6.22 11.98 -34.83
N SER A 67 -6.86 12.49 -35.87
CA SER A 67 -8.18 13.13 -35.88
C SER A 67 -9.30 12.13 -36.23
N LEU A 68 -10.42 12.25 -35.49
CA LEU A 68 -11.83 12.11 -35.86
C LEU A 68 -12.31 10.90 -36.70
N SER A 69 -13.23 10.14 -36.10
CA SER A 69 -14.51 9.81 -36.76
C SER A 69 -15.66 9.80 -35.73
N ALA A 70 -16.72 10.54 -36.07
CA ALA A 70 -17.91 10.72 -35.27
C ALA A 70 -18.88 9.55 -35.45
N SER A 71 -19.44 9.08 -34.34
CA SER A 71 -20.78 8.47 -34.34
C SER A 71 -21.55 9.07 -33.16
N ASP A 72 -22.64 9.73 -33.53
CA ASP A 72 -23.62 10.36 -32.64
C ASP A 72 -24.64 9.32 -32.16
N THR A 73 -25.34 9.68 -31.09
CA THR A 73 -26.49 9.05 -30.45
C THR A 73 -26.19 8.02 -29.35
N GLY A 74 -26.43 8.48 -28.12
CA GLY A 74 -26.43 7.68 -26.90
C GLY A 74 -25.72 8.41 -25.77
N LEU A 75 -26.35 9.42 -25.17
CA LEU A 75 -25.95 9.90 -23.85
C LEU A 75 -25.80 8.68 -22.93
N PRO A 76 -24.62 8.40 -22.33
CA PRO A 76 -24.60 7.44 -21.24
C PRO A 76 -25.41 8.08 -20.13
N GLN A 77 -26.59 7.50 -19.86
CA GLN A 77 -27.32 7.73 -18.63
C GLN A 77 -26.30 7.70 -17.50
N ARG A 78 -26.12 8.84 -16.84
CA ARG A 78 -25.31 8.99 -15.65
C ARG A 78 -25.98 8.12 -14.59
N ALA A 79 -25.48 6.89 -14.45
CA ALA A 79 -26.14 5.82 -13.71
C ALA A 79 -26.38 6.26 -12.27
N GLY A 80 -27.65 6.22 -11.87
CA GLY A 80 -28.05 6.34 -10.48
C GLY A 80 -27.44 5.22 -9.64
N SER A 81 -27.04 5.61 -8.43
CA SER A 81 -26.80 4.79 -7.23
C SER A 81 -25.95 3.50 -7.38
N ASN A 82 -24.65 3.62 -7.09
CA ASN A 82 -23.77 2.51 -6.70
C ASN A 82 -24.20 1.79 -5.39
N ILE A 83 -25.37 2.13 -4.83
CA ILE A 83 -25.89 1.62 -3.55
C ILE A 83 -26.35 0.17 -3.67
N GLU A 84 -27.02 -0.21 -4.76
CA GLU A 84 -27.47 -1.59 -4.95
C GLU A 84 -26.29 -2.56 -5.11
N GLN A 85 -25.23 -2.13 -5.81
CA GLN A 85 -24.00 -2.92 -5.94
C GLN A 85 -23.32 -3.11 -4.57
N TYR A 86 -23.23 -2.05 -3.75
CA TYR A 86 -22.76 -2.17 -2.37
C TYR A 86 -23.62 -3.11 -1.53
N ILE A 87 -24.94 -3.08 -1.74
CA ILE A 87 -25.88 -3.91 -1.03
C ILE A 87 -25.62 -5.39 -1.27
N HIS A 88 -25.26 -5.78 -2.50
CA HIS A 88 -24.97 -7.16 -2.86
C HIS A 88 -23.53 -7.59 -2.56
N ASP A 89 -22.56 -6.68 -2.60
CA ASP A 89 -21.14 -7.01 -2.45
C ASP A 89 -20.61 -6.89 -1.02
N LEU A 90 -21.41 -6.44 -0.04
CA LEU A 90 -21.01 -6.46 1.39
C LEU A 90 -20.61 -7.87 1.88
N ASP A 91 -21.18 -8.91 1.28
CA ASP A 91 -20.87 -10.31 1.57
C ASP A 91 -19.57 -10.78 0.89
N THR A 92 -19.19 -10.13 -0.21
CA THR A 92 -17.96 -10.37 -0.93
C THR A 92 -16.86 -9.54 -0.27
N ASN A 93 -15.87 -10.19 0.35
CA ASN A 93 -14.76 -9.55 1.07
C ASN A 93 -13.82 -8.66 0.20
N SER A 94 -14.29 -8.10 -0.92
CA SER A 94 -13.58 -7.12 -1.74
C SER A 94 -14.60 -6.26 -2.50
N PHE A 95 -14.95 -5.09 -1.98
CA PHE A 95 -15.78 -4.09 -2.67
C PHE A 95 -15.14 -2.70 -2.65
N GLU A 96 -15.74 -1.76 -3.39
CA GLU A 96 -15.36 -0.34 -3.42
C GLU A 96 -16.60 0.53 -3.56
N LEU A 97 -16.75 1.55 -2.72
CA LEU A 97 -17.79 2.57 -2.78
C LEU A 97 -17.28 3.82 -3.49
N ASP A 98 -18.11 4.53 -4.25
CA ASP A 98 -17.80 5.89 -4.73
C ASP A 98 -17.64 6.87 -3.54
N LEU A 99 -17.18 8.11 -3.74
CA LEU A 99 -17.08 9.13 -2.68
C LEU A 99 -18.22 10.15 -2.70
N GLN A 100 -19.05 10.14 -3.76
CA GLN A 100 -20.13 11.10 -3.93
C GLN A 100 -21.45 10.53 -3.41
N PHE A 101 -21.75 10.81 -2.14
CA PHE A 101 -23.04 10.46 -1.50
C PHE A 101 -23.69 11.71 -0.92
N SER A 102 -25.02 11.76 -0.98
CA SER A 102 -25.79 12.63 -0.09
C SER A 102 -25.70 12.14 1.36
N GLU A 103 -25.95 13.02 2.32
CA GLU A 103 -25.96 12.66 3.75
C GLU A 103 -27.00 11.57 4.06
N ASP A 104 -28.13 11.57 3.35
CA ASP A 104 -29.17 10.55 3.50
C ASP A 104 -28.70 9.18 3.00
N GLU A 105 -28.04 9.12 1.84
CA GLU A 105 -27.46 7.88 1.32
C GLU A 105 -26.35 7.35 2.23
N LYS A 106 -25.48 8.24 2.72
CA LYS A 106 -24.43 7.88 3.68
C LYS A 106 -25.01 7.28 4.95
N ARG A 107 -26.08 7.87 5.50
CA ARG A 107 -26.77 7.35 6.69
C ARG A 107 -27.33 5.95 6.45
N LEU A 108 -27.98 5.71 5.32
CA LEU A 108 -28.50 4.39 4.95
C LEU A 108 -27.39 3.35 4.78
N LEU A 109 -26.29 3.72 4.12
CA LEU A 109 -25.12 2.85 3.96
C LEU A 109 -24.48 2.50 5.31
N LEU A 110 -24.40 3.46 6.23
CA LEU A 110 -23.84 3.24 7.56
C LEU A 110 -24.73 2.36 8.43
N GLU A 111 -26.05 2.54 8.40
CA GLU A 111 -27.02 1.65 9.06
C GLU A 111 -26.90 0.21 8.53
N LYS A 112 -26.77 0.07 7.20
CA LYS A 112 -26.52 -1.24 6.58
C LYS A 112 -25.19 -1.84 7.02
N GLN A 113 -24.12 -1.03 7.05
CA GLN A 113 -22.81 -1.48 7.53
C GLN A 113 -22.88 -1.95 8.98
N ALA A 114 -23.57 -1.20 9.85
CA ALA A 114 -23.71 -1.54 11.27
C ALA A 114 -24.47 -2.85 11.51
N SER A 115 -25.48 -3.14 10.67
CA SER A 115 -26.29 -4.36 10.79
C SER A 115 -25.65 -5.59 10.12
N GLY A 116 -24.98 -5.42 8.99
CA GLY A 116 -24.51 -6.55 8.16
C GLY A 116 -23.00 -6.77 8.10
N ASN A 117 -22.18 -5.76 8.39
CA ASN A 117 -20.73 -5.90 8.20
C ASN A 117 -20.00 -6.35 9.48
N PRO A 118 -19.34 -7.53 9.49
CA PRO A 118 -18.69 -8.06 10.69
C PRO A 118 -17.50 -7.22 11.17
N TRP A 119 -16.99 -6.31 10.33
CA TRP A 119 -15.86 -5.45 10.63
C TRP A 119 -16.25 -4.06 11.14
N HIS A 120 -17.54 -3.72 11.17
CA HIS A 120 -18.04 -2.41 11.61
C HIS A 120 -17.53 -2.02 13.00
N GLN A 121 -17.45 -2.98 13.93
CA GLN A 121 -16.99 -2.77 15.31
C GLN A 121 -15.54 -2.24 15.42
N PHE A 122 -14.73 -2.33 14.36
CA PHE A 122 -13.31 -1.93 14.39
C PHE A 122 -13.01 -0.59 13.71
N VAL A 123 -14.02 0.10 13.18
CA VAL A 123 -13.83 1.31 12.35
C VAL A 123 -14.44 2.56 12.96
N GLU A 124 -14.71 2.55 14.27
CA GLU A 124 -15.15 3.74 15.03
C GLU A 124 -16.39 4.43 14.42
N ASN A 125 -17.35 3.62 13.93
CA ASN A 125 -18.56 4.10 13.27
C ASN A 125 -18.33 4.92 11.99
N ASN A 126 -17.15 4.82 11.38
CA ASN A 126 -16.86 5.41 10.06
C ASN A 126 -17.36 4.48 8.95
N LEU A 127 -17.98 5.05 7.92
CA LEU A 127 -18.36 4.34 6.69
C LEU A 127 -17.11 3.77 5.99
N ILE A 128 -17.16 2.49 5.66
CA ILE A 128 -16.09 1.75 4.99
C ILE A 128 -16.23 1.91 3.48
N LEU A 129 -15.25 2.59 2.89
CA LEU A 129 -15.20 2.93 1.46
C LEU A 129 -14.61 1.79 0.63
N LYS A 130 -13.69 1.02 1.22
CA LYS A 130 -13.10 -0.18 0.62
C LYS A 130 -12.62 -1.11 1.72
N MET A 131 -12.88 -2.41 1.58
CA MET A 131 -12.29 -3.41 2.47
C MET A 131 -11.84 -4.63 1.70
N GLY A 132 -10.87 -5.36 2.26
CA GLY A 132 -10.56 -6.70 1.80
C GLY A 132 -9.36 -7.36 2.45
N PRO A 133 -9.15 -8.66 2.20
CA PRO A 133 -8.06 -9.40 2.78
C PRO A 133 -6.74 -9.05 2.10
N VAL A 134 -5.72 -8.79 2.92
CA VAL A 134 -4.35 -8.55 2.46
C VAL A 134 -3.36 -9.32 3.34
N ASP A 135 -2.21 -9.66 2.78
CA ASP A 135 -1.08 -10.18 3.52
C ASP A 135 -0.09 -9.04 3.81
N LYS A 136 -0.01 -8.65 5.08
CA LYS A 136 0.84 -7.56 5.55
C LYS A 136 2.17 -8.08 6.04
N ARG A 137 3.28 -7.60 5.47
CA ARG A 137 4.63 -7.99 5.92
C ARG A 137 4.90 -7.50 7.34
N LYS A 138 5.37 -8.41 8.21
CA LYS A 138 5.81 -8.15 9.59
C LYS A 138 7.09 -8.93 9.86
N GLY A 139 8.24 -8.28 9.73
CA GLY A 139 9.54 -8.94 9.77
C GLY A 139 9.72 -9.87 8.57
N LEU A 140 10.12 -11.12 8.83
CA LEU A 140 10.36 -12.13 7.81
C LEU A 140 9.08 -12.75 7.23
N PHE A 141 7.94 -12.61 7.89
CA PHE A 141 6.70 -13.27 7.48
C PHE A 141 5.58 -12.27 7.22
N ALA A 142 4.67 -12.63 6.32
CA ALA A 142 3.41 -11.91 6.16
C ALA A 142 2.35 -12.45 7.14
N ARG A 143 1.41 -11.58 7.51
CA ARG A 143 0.24 -11.92 8.33
C ARG A 143 -1.01 -11.48 7.60
N ARG A 144 -1.98 -12.38 7.46
CA ARG A 144 -3.29 -12.10 6.88
C ARG A 144 -4.03 -11.07 7.74
N ARG A 145 -4.52 -10.00 7.11
CA ARG A 145 -5.29 -8.92 7.73
C ARG A 145 -6.50 -8.59 6.87
N GLN A 146 -7.59 -8.17 7.51
CA GLN A 146 -8.62 -7.40 6.82
C GLN A 146 -8.16 -5.95 6.82
N LEU A 147 -7.94 -5.37 5.64
CA LEU A 147 -7.64 -3.94 5.49
C LEU A 147 -8.96 -3.20 5.25
N LEU A 148 -9.15 -2.07 5.92
CA LEU A 148 -10.37 -1.26 5.82
C LEU A 148 -9.98 0.20 5.62
N LEU A 149 -10.37 0.76 4.48
CA LEU A 149 -10.29 2.18 4.18
C LEU A 149 -11.66 2.80 4.47
N THR A 150 -11.72 3.77 5.38
CA THR A 150 -12.97 4.42 5.78
C THR A 150 -12.93 5.92 5.54
N GLU A 151 -14.07 6.57 5.75
CA GLU A 151 -14.13 8.01 6.00
C GLU A 151 -13.33 8.42 7.25
N GLY A 152 -13.07 9.72 7.40
CA GLY A 152 -12.11 10.27 8.36
C GLY A 152 -11.00 11.09 7.67
N PRO A 153 -10.12 10.49 6.84
CA PRO A 153 -9.99 9.07 6.45
C PRO A 153 -9.06 8.24 7.34
N HIS A 154 -9.31 6.92 7.38
CA HIS A 154 -8.54 5.95 8.18
C HIS A 154 -8.20 4.68 7.39
N LEU A 155 -7.10 4.02 7.76
CA LEU A 155 -6.64 2.75 7.17
C LEU A 155 -6.38 1.69 8.25
N TYR A 156 -7.45 1.07 8.72
CA TYR A 156 -7.41 0.04 9.76
C TYR A 156 -6.96 -1.31 9.22
N TYR A 157 -6.24 -2.09 10.02
CA TYR A 157 -5.99 -3.50 9.71
C TYR A 157 -6.30 -4.42 10.90
N VAL A 158 -7.23 -5.35 10.68
CA VAL A 158 -7.80 -6.24 11.68
C VAL A 158 -7.25 -7.66 11.48
N ASP A 159 -7.04 -8.39 12.57
CA ASP A 159 -6.77 -9.83 12.52
C ASP A 159 -8.09 -10.58 12.28
N PRO A 160 -8.27 -11.24 11.12
CA PRO A 160 -9.56 -11.80 10.76
C PRO A 160 -9.91 -13.09 11.51
N VAL A 161 -8.91 -13.74 12.11
CA VAL A 161 -9.07 -14.97 12.89
C VAL A 161 -9.45 -14.63 14.31
N ASN A 162 -8.65 -13.78 14.96
CA ASN A 162 -8.87 -13.42 16.36
C ASN A 162 -9.91 -12.31 16.55
N LYS A 163 -10.37 -11.67 15.46
CA LYS A 163 -11.29 -10.51 15.48
C LYS A 163 -10.77 -9.39 16.40
N VAL A 164 -9.52 -8.99 16.20
CA VAL A 164 -8.86 -7.93 16.99
C VAL A 164 -8.21 -6.91 16.06
N LEU A 165 -8.46 -5.62 16.31
CA LEU A 165 -7.77 -4.51 15.65
C LEU A 165 -6.27 -4.58 15.95
N LYS A 166 -5.42 -4.66 14.91
CA LYS A 166 -3.96 -4.75 15.08
C LYS A 166 -3.27 -3.39 14.96
N GLY A 167 -3.98 -2.38 14.49
CA GLY A 167 -3.52 -1.01 14.39
C GLY A 167 -4.02 -0.35 13.11
N GLU A 168 -3.41 0.79 12.82
CA GLU A 168 -3.77 1.66 11.72
C GLU A 168 -2.54 2.09 10.93
N ILE A 169 -2.74 2.46 9.66
CA ILE A 169 -1.75 3.19 8.87
C ILE A 169 -2.04 4.67 9.08
N PRO A 170 -1.13 5.45 9.69
CA PRO A 170 -1.40 6.84 10.00
C PRO A 170 -1.61 7.63 8.71
N TRP A 171 -2.72 8.36 8.66
CA TRP A 171 -3.06 9.18 7.50
C TRP A 171 -2.46 10.57 7.62
N SER A 172 -1.84 11.07 6.54
CA SER A 172 -1.30 12.42 6.45
C SER A 172 -1.23 12.88 4.99
N GLN A 173 -0.88 14.15 4.75
CA GLN A 173 -0.74 14.68 3.39
C GLN A 173 0.41 14.02 2.62
N GLU A 174 1.42 13.53 3.32
CA GLU A 174 2.56 12.79 2.76
C GLU A 174 2.24 11.31 2.48
N LEU A 175 1.05 10.83 2.87
CA LEU A 175 0.65 9.46 2.58
C LEU A 175 0.58 9.24 1.06
N ARG A 176 1.31 8.23 0.57
CA ARG A 176 1.36 7.90 -0.86
C ARG A 176 1.18 6.40 -1.09
N PRO A 177 0.15 5.96 -1.83
CA PRO A 177 0.05 4.58 -2.28
C PRO A 177 0.92 4.33 -3.52
N GLU A 178 1.47 3.12 -3.65
CA GLU A 178 2.29 2.72 -4.80
C GLU A 178 2.03 1.24 -5.13
N ALA A 179 1.61 0.93 -6.37
CA ALA A 179 1.47 -0.46 -6.80
C ALA A 179 2.78 -0.92 -7.45
N LYS A 180 3.48 -1.89 -6.83
CA LYS A 180 4.68 -2.52 -7.43
C LYS A 180 4.29 -3.45 -8.58
N ASN A 181 3.23 -4.23 -8.38
CA ASN A 181 2.64 -5.12 -9.38
C ASN A 181 1.19 -5.38 -9.01
N PHE A 182 0.49 -6.24 -9.76
CA PHE A 182 -0.93 -6.51 -9.51
C PHE A 182 -1.22 -7.11 -8.15
N LYS A 183 -0.25 -7.79 -7.51
CA LYS A 183 -0.42 -8.43 -6.19
C LYS A 183 0.22 -7.65 -5.05
N THR A 184 1.07 -6.68 -5.31
CA THR A 184 1.88 -6.02 -4.27
C THR A 184 1.73 -4.52 -4.37
N PHE A 185 1.38 -3.89 -3.25
CA PHE A 185 1.36 -2.45 -3.12
C PHE A 185 1.95 -1.99 -1.79
N PHE A 186 2.37 -0.74 -1.79
CA PHE A 186 2.93 -0.05 -0.65
C PHE A 186 2.03 1.10 -0.26
N VAL A 187 1.98 1.38 1.05
CA VAL A 187 1.48 2.65 1.57
C VAL A 187 2.63 3.31 2.31
N HIS A 188 3.15 4.39 1.74
CA HIS A 188 4.23 5.18 2.31
C HIS A 188 3.64 6.21 3.27
N THR A 189 4.24 6.31 4.45
CA THR A 189 3.99 7.35 5.47
C THR A 189 5.36 7.91 5.90
N PRO A 190 5.44 9.10 6.53
CA PRO A 190 6.71 9.74 6.85
C PRO A 190 7.72 8.84 7.57
N ASN A 191 7.23 8.03 8.53
CA ASN A 191 8.09 7.20 9.38
C ASN A 191 8.14 5.73 8.97
N ARG A 192 7.30 5.31 8.01
CA ARG A 192 7.13 3.87 7.71
C ARG A 192 6.52 3.63 6.34
N THR A 193 7.06 2.63 5.64
CA THR A 193 6.38 2.02 4.49
C THR A 193 5.70 0.72 4.89
N TYR A 194 4.43 0.59 4.52
CA TYR A 194 3.61 -0.60 4.77
C TYR A 194 3.58 -1.47 3.52
N TYR A 195 4.13 -2.68 3.63
CA TYR A 195 4.17 -3.66 2.54
C TYR A 195 2.96 -4.57 2.61
N LEU A 196 2.11 -4.51 1.57
CA LEU A 196 0.84 -5.19 1.50
C LEU A 196 0.76 -6.02 0.22
N MET A 197 0.26 -7.25 0.35
CA MET A 197 0.02 -8.13 -0.77
C MET A 197 -1.47 -8.45 -0.86
N ASP A 198 -2.05 -8.21 -2.02
CA ASP A 198 -3.40 -8.62 -2.36
C ASP A 198 -3.33 -9.94 -3.15
N PRO A 199 -3.71 -11.08 -2.54
CA PRO A 199 -3.67 -12.39 -3.20
C PRO A 199 -4.61 -12.45 -4.42
N SER A 200 -5.62 -11.59 -4.48
CA SER A 200 -6.59 -11.51 -5.57
C SER A 200 -6.08 -10.69 -6.77
N GLY A 201 -4.89 -10.10 -6.70
CA GLY A 201 -4.31 -9.37 -7.83
C GLY A 201 -4.94 -7.99 -8.11
N ASN A 202 -5.61 -7.38 -7.13
CA ASN A 202 -6.24 -6.05 -7.25
C ASN A 202 -5.46 -4.95 -6.52
N ALA A 203 -4.14 -5.07 -6.36
CA ALA A 203 -3.30 -4.07 -5.68
C ALA A 203 -3.44 -2.66 -6.30
N HIS A 204 -3.62 -2.58 -7.62
CA HIS A 204 -3.86 -1.31 -8.31
C HIS A 204 -5.19 -0.65 -7.89
N LYS A 205 -6.24 -1.42 -7.58
CA LYS A 205 -7.53 -0.89 -7.08
C LYS A 205 -7.37 -0.31 -5.68
N TRP A 206 -6.59 -0.95 -4.82
CA TRP A 206 -6.22 -0.38 -3.52
C TRP A 206 -5.53 0.97 -3.66
N CYS A 207 -4.48 1.04 -4.48
CA CYS A 207 -3.77 2.30 -4.70
C CYS A 207 -4.66 3.39 -5.28
N LYS A 208 -5.47 3.04 -6.30
CA LYS A 208 -6.42 3.97 -6.91
C LYS A 208 -7.39 4.54 -5.88
N LYS A 209 -7.98 3.69 -5.03
CA LYS A 209 -8.98 4.14 -4.07
C LYS A 209 -8.38 4.96 -2.92
N ILE A 210 -7.21 4.57 -2.41
CA ILE A 210 -6.47 5.36 -1.41
C ILE A 210 -6.15 6.75 -1.99
N GLN A 211 -5.66 6.80 -3.25
CA GLN A 211 -5.35 8.07 -3.92
C GLN A 211 -6.60 8.93 -4.14
N GLU A 212 -7.74 8.31 -4.46
CA GLU A 212 -9.02 9.01 -4.62
C GLU A 212 -9.46 9.67 -3.31
N VAL A 213 -9.43 8.93 -2.20
CA VAL A 213 -9.73 9.45 -0.86
C VAL A 213 -8.75 10.55 -0.46
N TRP A 214 -7.46 10.37 -0.75
CA TRP A 214 -6.43 11.39 -0.49
C TRP A 214 -6.70 12.69 -1.25
N ARG A 215 -7.05 12.61 -2.54
CA ARG A 215 -7.41 13.79 -3.35
C ARG A 215 -8.66 14.46 -2.81
N HIS A 216 -9.67 13.69 -2.44
CA HIS A 216 -10.89 14.24 -1.84
C HIS A 216 -10.60 14.99 -0.53
N ARG A 217 -9.67 14.48 0.29
CA ARG A 217 -9.34 15.09 1.59
C ARG A 217 -8.46 16.34 1.49
N TYR A 218 -7.52 16.39 0.54
CA TYR A 218 -6.49 17.44 0.47
C TYR A 218 -6.53 18.33 -0.76
N GLN A 219 -7.09 17.87 -1.89
CA GLN A 219 -7.19 18.67 -3.12
C GLN A 219 -8.56 19.34 -3.28
N SER A 220 -9.62 18.79 -2.69
CA SER A 220 -10.96 19.40 -2.72
C SER A 220 -11.12 20.56 -1.73
N HIS A 221 -10.14 20.79 -0.85
CA HIS A 221 -10.13 21.87 0.15
C HIS A 221 -8.79 22.61 0.11
N PRO A 222 -8.58 23.55 -0.84
CA PRO A 222 -7.49 24.51 -0.69
C PRO A 222 -7.80 25.37 0.55
N ASP A 223 -6.86 25.40 1.49
CA ASP A 223 -6.82 26.19 2.73
C ASP A 223 -8.02 27.11 3.02
N THR A 224 -8.88 26.67 3.95
CA THR A 224 -9.69 27.58 4.76
C THR A 224 -8.99 27.80 6.10
N THR A 225 -7.85 28.49 6.09
CA THR A 225 -7.21 29.18 7.23
C THR A 225 -5.93 29.83 6.66
N VAL A 226 -5.66 31.14 6.81
CA VAL A 226 -5.71 31.96 8.02
C VAL A 226 -6.00 33.43 7.63
N GLN A 227 -7.01 34.04 8.27
CA GLN A 227 -7.08 35.49 8.53
C GLN A 227 -6.39 35.78 9.87
#